data_AF-A0A6P2AZQ0-F1
#
_entry.id   AF-A0A6P2AZQ0-F1
#
_cell.length_a   1.000
_cell.length_b   1.000
_cell.length_c   1.000
_cell.angle_alpha   90.00
_cell.angle_beta   90.00
_cell.angle_gamma   90.00
#
_symmetry.space_group_name_H-M   'P 1'
#
loop_
_entity.id
_entity.type
_entity.pdbx_description
1 polymer ?
#
loop_
_entity_poly.entity_id
_entity_poly.type
_entity_poly.pdbx_seq_one_letter_code
_entity_poly.pdbx_strand_id
1 'polypeptide(L)' 'MKKTLLSLAVIGFFGLTSCKKDRDCACDITVNGQTTNSTITIEGESKSDAEDICNEYEAGLRLINSMMGGTVDCTLE' A
#
# COMPACT_ATOMS: atom_id res chain seq x y z
N MET A 1 -21.44 35.06 13.63
CA MET A 1 -20.51 35.80 14.53
C MET A 1 -19.58 34.81 15.21
N LYS A 2 -18.33 35.23 15.49
CA LYS A 2 -17.07 34.49 15.81
C LYS A 2 -16.55 33.61 14.65
N LYS A 3 -15.63 34.05 13.77
CA LYS A 3 -14.28 34.63 13.92
C LYS A 3 -13.36 33.80 14.81
N THR A 4 -12.54 32.96 14.18
CA THR A 4 -11.17 32.68 14.62
C THR A 4 -10.26 32.70 13.40
N LEU A 5 -9.51 33.80 13.32
CA LEU A 5 -8.37 34.00 12.44
C LEU A 5 -7.14 33.38 13.13
N LEU A 6 -6.42 32.52 12.42
CA LEU A 6 -5.01 32.14 12.67
C LEU A 6 -4.55 31.53 11.35
N SER A 7 -4.23 32.33 10.33
CA SER A 7 -3.04 33.17 10.18
C SER A 7 -1.74 32.37 10.28
N LEU A 8 -1.12 32.25 9.11
CA LEU A 8 0.32 32.25 8.83
C LEU A 8 1.17 31.06 9.30
N ALA A 9 1.58 30.33 8.26
CA ALA A 9 2.97 30.03 7.95
C ALA A 9 3.68 29.06 8.90
N VAL A 10 3.61 27.78 8.50
CA VAL A 10 4.85 27.05 8.30
C VAL A 10 4.89 26.69 6.82
N ILE A 11 5.64 27.47 6.04
CA ILE A 11 6.24 26.97 4.80
C ILE A 11 7.19 25.88 5.27
N GLY A 12 6.65 24.67 5.42
CA GLY A 12 7.42 23.48 5.66
C GLY A 12 8.16 23.21 4.37
N PHE A 13 9.41 23.66 4.32
CA PHE A 13 10.41 23.08 3.44
C PHE A 13 10.66 21.63 3.91
N PHE A 14 9.67 20.76 3.77
CA PHE A 14 9.89 19.33 3.78
C PHE A 14 10.24 18.99 2.34
N GLY A 15 11.54 18.75 2.15
CA GLY A 15 12.16 18.60 0.86
C GLY A 15 11.36 17.67 -0.03
N LEU A 16 11.48 17.93 -1.32
CA LEU A 16 11.24 16.97 -2.40
C LEU A 16 12.21 15.78 -2.32
N THR A 17 12.58 15.34 -1.12
CA THR A 17 13.16 14.03 -0.93
C THR A 17 12.01 13.09 -1.20
N SER A 18 12.08 12.37 -2.33
CA SER A 18 11.36 11.10 -2.48
C SER A 18 11.40 10.40 -1.12
N CYS A 19 10.28 10.41 -0.38
CA CYS A 19 10.20 9.83 0.95
C CYS A 19 10.17 8.32 0.74
N LYS A 20 11.35 7.76 0.43
CA LYS A 20 11.68 6.35 0.52
C LYS A 20 11.36 5.96 1.96
N LYS A 21 10.17 5.41 2.15
CA LYS A 21 9.62 5.00 3.44
C LYS A 21 9.20 3.58 3.24
N ASP A 22 9.45 2.75 4.22
CA ASP A 22 9.04 1.37 4.19
C ASP A 22 7.51 1.31 4.12
N ARG A 23 7.01 0.48 3.20
CA ARG A 23 5.60 0.25 2.95
C ARG A 23 5.31 -1.22 3.05
N ASP A 24 4.19 -1.56 3.63
CA ASP A 24 3.77 -2.95 3.72
C ASP A 24 2.71 -3.20 2.64
N CYS A 25 2.91 -4.24 1.84
CA CYS A 25 1.88 -4.74 0.93
C CYS A 25 1.18 -5.89 1.63
N ALA A 26 -0.02 -5.63 2.15
CA ALA A 26 -0.85 -6.62 2.82
C ALA A 26 -1.86 -7.20 1.82
N CYS A 27 -1.88 -8.53 1.69
CA CYS A 27 -2.71 -9.26 0.76
C CYS A 27 -3.65 -10.22 1.50
N ASP A 28 -4.94 -10.12 1.22
CA ASP A 28 -5.97 -11.07 1.64
C ASP A 28 -6.17 -12.11 0.55
N ILE A 29 -5.81 -13.36 0.85
CA ILE A 29 -5.94 -14.51 -0.03
C ILE A 29 -7.13 -15.33 0.45
N THR A 30 -8.22 -15.33 -0.32
CA THR A 30 -9.43 -16.09 0.02
C THR A 30 -9.56 -17.31 -0.88
N VAL A 31 -9.56 -18.51 -0.30
CA VAL A 31 -9.73 -19.78 -1.03
C VAL A 31 -10.77 -20.63 -0.30
N ASN A 32 -11.78 -21.14 -1.02
CA ASN A 32 -12.86 -21.94 -0.44
C ASN A 32 -13.54 -21.30 0.79
N GLY A 33 -13.66 -19.96 0.78
CA GLY A 33 -14.26 -19.20 1.89
C GLY A 33 -13.36 -19.02 3.12
N GLN A 34 -12.10 -19.43 3.06
CA GLN A 34 -11.09 -19.14 4.09
C GLN A 34 -10.15 -18.05 3.60
N THR A 35 -10.05 -16.97 4.37
CA THR A 35 -9.13 -15.85 4.10
C THR A 35 -7.85 -16.02 4.92
N THR A 36 -6.70 -15.87 4.26
CA THR A 36 -5.37 -15.86 4.87
C THR A 36 -4.68 -14.56 4.48
N ASN A 37 -4.06 -13.90 5.45
CA ASN A 37 -3.29 -12.69 5.24
C ASN A 37 -1.84 -13.03 4.90
N SER A 38 -1.27 -12.36 3.91
CA SER A 38 0.14 -12.38 3.58
C SER A 38 0.64 -10.94 3.46
N THR A 39 1.71 -10.61 4.17
CA THR A 39 2.28 -9.25 4.13
C THR A 39 3.74 -9.33 3.69
N ILE A 40 4.13 -8.44 2.78
CA ILE A 40 5.53 -8.21 2.43
C ILE A 40 5.90 -6.77 2.74
N THR A 41 7.09 -6.56 3.29
CA THR A 41 7.65 -5.22 3.52
C THR A 41 8.50 -4.81 2.32
N ILE A 42 8.21 -3.62 1.79
CA ILE A 42 8.91 -2.99 0.69
C ILE A 42 9.72 -1.82 1.27
N GLU A 43 11.01 -2.02 1.44
CA GLU A 43 11.88 -1.07 2.12
C GLU A 43 12.39 0.03 1.18
N GLY A 44 12.36 1.28 1.64
CA GLY A 44 13.05 2.38 0.98
C GLY A 44 12.67 2.67 -0.47
N GLU A 45 11.45 2.33 -0.88
CA GLU A 45 10.92 2.61 -2.23
C GLU A 45 10.04 3.86 -2.26
N SER A 46 9.91 4.46 -3.45
CA SER A 46 8.91 5.50 -3.64
C SER A 46 7.51 4.89 -3.56
N LYS A 47 6.47 5.69 -3.29
CA LYS A 47 5.10 5.17 -3.24
C LYS A 47 4.68 4.48 -4.53
N SER A 48 5.06 5.04 -5.69
CA SER A 48 4.73 4.46 -6.99
C SER A 48 5.45 3.14 -7.20
N ASP A 49 6.75 3.08 -6.89
CA ASP A 49 7.54 1.86 -7.04
C ASP A 49 7.04 0.75 -6.09
N ALA A 50 6.65 1.13 -4.86
CA ALA A 50 6.05 0.22 -3.91
C ALA A 50 4.66 -0.26 -4.33
N GLU A 51 3.85 0.60 -4.96
CA GLU A 51 2.57 0.20 -5.57
C GLU A 51 2.80 -0.79 -6.73
N ASP A 52 3.79 -0.55 -7.59
CA ASP A 52 4.13 -1.44 -8.70
C ASP A 52 4.60 -2.82 -8.19
N ILE A 53 5.48 -2.84 -7.17
CA ILE A 53 5.93 -4.09 -6.52
C ILE A 53 4.76 -4.83 -5.88
N CYS A 54 3.86 -4.11 -5.18
CA CYS A 54 2.69 -4.72 -4.56
C CYS A 54 1.72 -5.30 -5.60
N ASN A 55 1.53 -4.60 -6.72
CA ASN A 55 0.73 -5.08 -7.85
C ASN A 55 1.34 -6.31 -8.53
N GLU A 56 2.66 -6.37 -8.70
CA GLU A 56 3.36 -7.55 -9.22
C GLU A 56 3.20 -8.75 -8.28
N TYR A 57 3.32 -8.53 -6.98
CA TYR A 57 3.09 -9.56 -5.96
C TYR A 57 1.64 -10.07 -5.97
N GLU A 58 0.66 -9.16 -6.04
CA GLU A 58 -0.76 -9.48 -6.19
C GLU A 58 -1.01 -10.32 -7.44
N ALA A 59 -0.43 -9.92 -8.59
CA ALA A 59 -0.58 -10.64 -9.84
C ALA A 59 -0.03 -12.07 -9.73
N GLY A 60 1.13 -12.26 -9.09
CA GLY A 60 1.70 -13.58 -8.82
C GLY A 60 0.79 -14.44 -7.96
N LEU A 61 0.25 -13.89 -6.87
CA LEU A 61 -0.70 -14.59 -6.00
C LEU A 61 -2.01 -14.92 -6.73
N ARG A 62 -2.52 -14.02 -7.57
CA ARG A 62 -3.72 -14.25 -8.38
C ARG A 62 -3.55 -15.40 -9.35
N LEU A 63 -2.41 -15.51 -10.02
CA LEU A 63 -2.14 -16.62 -10.94
C LEU A 63 -2.22 -17.98 -10.22
N ILE A 64 -1.65 -18.07 -9.02
CA ILE A 64 -1.68 -19.29 -8.21
C ILE A 64 -3.12 -19.60 -7.75
N ASN A 65 -3.86 -18.59 -7.27
CA ASN A 65 -5.21 -18.77 -6.73
C ASN A 65 -6.32 -18.92 -7.79
N SER A 66 -6.06 -18.51 -9.04
CA SER A 66 -7.01 -18.63 -10.15
C SER A 66 -7.43 -20.07 -10.45
N MET A 67 -6.55 -21.04 -10.20
CA MET A 67 -6.83 -22.47 -10.40
C MET A 67 -7.69 -23.06 -9.27
N MET A 68 -7.77 -22.38 -8.12
CA MET A 68 -8.51 -22.82 -6.93
C MET A 68 -9.84 -22.05 -6.75
N GLY A 69 -10.17 -21.13 -7.66
CA GLY A 69 -11.35 -20.28 -7.55
C GLY A 69 -11.27 -19.25 -6.41
N GLY A 70 -10.05 -18.91 -5.98
CA GLY A 70 -9.82 -17.94 -4.91
C GLY A 70 -9.73 -16.50 -5.41
N THR A 71 -9.90 -15.55 -4.50
CA THR A 71 -9.68 -14.11 -4.75
C THR A 71 -8.46 -13.64 -3.98
N VAL A 72 -7.73 -12.69 -4.57
CA VAL A 72 -6.61 -12.01 -3.92
C VAL A 72 -6.85 -10.52 -4.03
N ASP A 73 -6.73 -9.83 -2.91
CA ASP A 73 -6.85 -8.38 -2.77
C ASP A 73 -5.64 -7.87 -1.99
N CYS A 74 -4.78 -7.05 -2.60
CA CYS A 74 -3.62 -6.48 -1.94
C CYS A 74 -3.78 -4.96 -1.75
N THR A 75 -3.32 -4.47 -0.61
CA THR A 75 -3.34 -3.06 -0.26
C THR A 75 -1.96 -2.64 0.23
N LEU A 76 -1.48 -1.49 -0.26
CA LEU A 76 -0.24 -0.87 0.21
C LEU A 76 -0.53 0.04 1.42
N GLU A 77 0.15 -0.21 2.54
CA GLU A 77 0.07 0.51 3.82
C GLU A 77 1.34 1.36 4.09
#